data_AF-A0A8D8K0N5-F1
#
_entry.id   AF-A0A8D8K0N5-F1
#
_cell.length_a   1.000
_cell.length_b   1.000
_cell.length_c   1.000
_cell.angle_alpha   90.00
_cell.angle_beta   90.00
_cell.angle_gamma   90.00
#
_symmetry.space_group_name_H-M   'P 1'
#
loop_
_entity.id
_entity.type
_entity.pdbx_description
1 polymer ?
#
loop_
_entity_poly.entity_id
_entity_poly.type
_entity_poly.pdbx_seq_one_letter_code
_entity_poly.pdbx_strand_id
1 'polypeptide(L)'
;MTGSNETYEMMVLHAALIPLCVISKLDIESFSTDLDNVDETNRTEFFPKYCPQLHDSLSCLEPVTAELRKCLDPEEVEVLDVIVNMLPEGLNLACKDNGQIFFMDDSDFNECSDKFVGYVEKCADKISNTTDAMNLSSYGPKQCDELSQVRECFEQQMVECKAPKLIEIFDLFYRPLVKASPCKNLITLTELPEIESNAI
;
A
#
# COMPACT_ATOMS: atom_id res chain seq x y z
N MET A 1 2.80 6.53 21.97
CA MET A 1 2.21 5.22 22.35
C MET A 1 1.66 5.24 23.77
N THR A 2 0.34 5.31 23.87
CA THR A 2 -0.44 5.42 25.10
C THR A 2 -1.44 4.25 25.14
N GLY A 3 -1.03 3.06 25.59
CA GLY A 3 -1.89 1.86 25.59
C GLY A 3 -1.80 1.07 26.89
N SER A 4 -2.92 0.46 27.32
CA SER A 4 -2.91 -0.51 28.42
C SER A 4 -2.41 -1.88 27.92
N ASN A 5 -1.91 -2.73 28.82
CA ASN A 5 -1.57 -4.13 28.48
C ASN A 5 -2.77 -4.87 27.87
N GLU A 6 -3.97 -4.61 28.37
CA GLU A 6 -5.22 -5.19 27.86
C GLU A 6 -5.48 -4.78 26.40
N THR A 7 -5.21 -3.51 26.06
CA THR A 7 -5.34 -2.99 24.68
C THR A 7 -4.33 -3.68 23.75
N TYR A 8 -3.09 -3.87 24.22
CA TYR A 8 -2.06 -4.58 23.48
C TYR A 8 -2.44 -6.06 23.25
N GLU A 9 -2.93 -6.75 24.27
CA GLU A 9 -3.38 -8.15 24.16
C GLU A 9 -4.54 -8.31 23.17
N MET A 10 -5.52 -7.39 23.21
CA MET A 10 -6.63 -7.39 22.25
C MET A 10 -6.17 -7.10 20.82
N MET A 11 -5.23 -6.17 20.64
CA MET A 11 -4.63 -5.89 19.34
C MET A 11 -3.91 -7.14 18.78
N VAL A 12 -3.10 -7.82 19.59
CA VAL A 12 -2.40 -9.06 19.19
C VAL A 12 -3.40 -10.15 18.83
N LEU A 13 -4.47 -10.32 19.61
CA LEU A 13 -5.54 -11.27 19.32
C LEU A 13 -6.22 -10.96 17.99
N HIS A 14 -6.67 -9.71 17.78
CA HIS A 14 -7.31 -9.31 16.53
C HIS A 14 -6.38 -9.46 15.34
N ALA A 15 -5.10 -9.11 15.47
CA ALA A 15 -4.10 -9.33 14.43
C ALA A 15 -3.94 -10.82 14.07
N ALA A 16 -3.92 -11.70 15.06
CA ALA A 16 -3.85 -13.14 14.85
C ALA A 16 -5.10 -13.74 14.17
N LEU A 17 -6.25 -13.05 14.26
CA LEU A 17 -7.51 -13.48 13.64
C LEU A 17 -7.69 -12.97 12.20
N ILE A 18 -6.87 -12.02 11.73
CA ILE A 18 -6.94 -11.49 10.36
C ILE A 18 -6.94 -12.62 9.32
N PRO A 19 -6.02 -13.62 9.35
CA PRO A 19 -6.00 -14.68 8.35
C PRO A 19 -7.31 -15.48 8.30
N LEU A 20 -7.93 -15.77 9.46
CA LEU A 20 -9.19 -16.50 9.52
C LEU A 20 -10.35 -15.67 8.94
N CYS A 21 -10.35 -14.37 9.19
CA CYS A 21 -11.32 -13.46 8.57
C CYS A 21 -11.14 -13.43 7.04
N VAL A 22 -9.90 -13.28 6.55
CA VAL A 22 -9.61 -13.25 5.11
C VAL A 22 -10.04 -14.56 4.43
N ILE A 23 -9.73 -15.72 5.00
CA ILE A 23 -10.13 -17.04 4.46
C ILE A 23 -11.67 -17.17 4.35
N SER A 24 -12.42 -16.49 5.20
CA SER A 24 -13.89 -16.51 5.13
C SER A 24 -14.51 -15.61 4.06
N LYS A 25 -13.71 -14.70 3.49
CA LYS A 25 -14.15 -13.68 2.52
C LYS A 25 -13.46 -13.79 1.15
N LEU A 26 -12.31 -14.43 1.10
CA LEU A 26 -11.53 -14.69 -0.10
C LEU A 26 -11.30 -16.19 -0.24
N ASP A 27 -11.64 -16.73 -1.41
CA ASP A 27 -11.23 -18.07 -1.82
C ASP A 27 -9.72 -18.09 -2.07
N ILE A 28 -8.93 -18.24 -1.00
CA ILE A 28 -7.47 -18.15 -1.03
C ILE A 28 -6.85 -19.22 -1.93
N GLU A 29 -7.40 -20.43 -1.94
CA GLU A 29 -6.86 -21.55 -2.70
C GLU A 29 -6.98 -21.28 -4.21
N SER A 30 -8.17 -20.89 -4.67
CA SER A 30 -8.38 -20.50 -6.05
C SER A 30 -7.63 -19.20 -6.38
N PHE A 31 -7.63 -18.22 -5.48
CA PHE A 31 -6.96 -16.93 -5.69
C PHE A 31 -5.47 -17.11 -5.94
N SER A 32 -4.77 -17.87 -5.09
CA SER A 32 -3.34 -18.12 -5.26
C SER A 32 -3.05 -18.82 -6.57
N THR A 33 -3.82 -19.86 -6.91
CA THR A 33 -3.63 -20.63 -8.13
C THR A 33 -3.88 -19.77 -9.37
N ASP A 34 -4.96 -18.99 -9.39
CA ASP A 34 -5.32 -18.17 -10.53
C ASP A 34 -4.37 -16.97 -10.67
N LEU A 35 -3.84 -16.44 -9.55
CA LEU A 35 -2.89 -15.31 -9.55
C LEU A 35 -1.56 -15.72 -10.19
N ASP A 36 -1.08 -16.93 -9.92
CA ASP A 36 0.16 -17.44 -10.53
C ASP A 36 0.06 -17.60 -12.06
N ASN A 37 -1.17 -17.67 -12.58
CA ASN A 37 -1.46 -17.93 -14.00
C ASN A 37 -2.13 -16.76 -14.71
N VAL A 38 -2.33 -15.62 -14.04
CA VAL A 38 -3.05 -14.49 -14.63
C VAL A 38 -2.19 -13.81 -15.71
N ASP A 39 -2.78 -13.55 -16.88
CA ASP A 39 -2.16 -12.88 -18.01
C ASP A 39 -3.20 -12.03 -18.79
N GLU A 40 -2.76 -11.38 -19.88
CA GLU A 40 -3.63 -10.57 -20.75
C GLU A 40 -4.86 -11.34 -21.28
N THR A 41 -4.78 -12.66 -21.43
CA THR A 41 -5.84 -13.47 -22.02
C THR A 41 -6.95 -13.83 -21.03
N ASN A 42 -6.64 -13.88 -19.72
CA ASN A 42 -7.58 -14.33 -18.68
C ASN A 42 -7.85 -13.29 -17.57
N ARG A 43 -7.21 -12.11 -17.60
CA ARG A 43 -7.42 -11.04 -16.59
C ARG A 43 -8.88 -10.56 -16.49
N THR A 44 -9.63 -10.60 -17.60
CA THR A 44 -11.06 -10.22 -17.62
C THR A 44 -11.97 -11.22 -16.90
N GLU A 45 -11.46 -12.40 -16.56
CA GLU A 45 -12.13 -13.37 -15.70
C GLU A 45 -11.59 -13.27 -14.25
N PHE A 46 -10.27 -13.11 -14.10
CA PHE A 46 -9.60 -13.03 -12.80
C PHE A 46 -10.08 -11.85 -11.94
N PHE A 47 -9.95 -10.61 -12.43
CA PHE A 47 -10.22 -9.42 -11.62
C PHE A 47 -11.69 -9.32 -11.21
N PRO A 48 -12.68 -9.55 -12.09
CA PRO A 48 -14.09 -9.58 -11.67
C PRO A 48 -14.42 -10.67 -10.64
N LYS A 49 -13.70 -11.80 -10.66
CA LYS A 49 -13.87 -12.88 -9.69
C LYS A 49 -13.34 -12.48 -8.30
N TYR A 50 -12.18 -11.84 -8.21
CA TYR A 50 -11.48 -11.63 -6.94
C TYR A 50 -11.57 -10.23 -6.36
N CYS A 51 -11.73 -9.18 -7.17
CA CYS A 51 -11.82 -7.81 -6.66
C CYS A 51 -12.94 -7.60 -5.63
N PRO A 52 -14.17 -8.13 -5.81
CA PRO A 52 -15.20 -8.03 -4.79
C PRO A 52 -14.82 -8.71 -3.47
N GLN A 53 -14.16 -9.87 -3.55
CA GLN A 53 -13.71 -10.63 -2.37
C GLN A 53 -12.58 -9.91 -1.63
N LEU A 54 -11.62 -9.35 -2.37
CA LEU A 54 -10.54 -8.53 -1.82
C LEU A 54 -11.11 -7.28 -1.14
N HIS A 55 -12.11 -6.62 -1.75
CA HIS A 55 -12.76 -5.46 -1.14
C HIS A 55 -13.48 -5.83 0.15
N ASP A 56 -14.22 -6.94 0.14
CA ASP A 56 -14.91 -7.42 1.34
C ASP A 56 -13.90 -7.81 2.45
N SER A 57 -12.74 -8.34 2.06
CA SER A 57 -11.66 -8.72 3.00
C SER A 57 -11.01 -7.54 3.73
N LEU A 58 -11.10 -6.32 3.19
CA LEU A 58 -10.57 -5.12 3.87
C LEU A 58 -11.24 -4.89 5.24
N SER A 59 -12.49 -5.34 5.42
CA SER A 59 -13.19 -5.23 6.71
C SER A 59 -12.51 -6.07 7.82
N CYS A 60 -11.65 -7.03 7.46
CA CYS A 60 -10.87 -7.81 8.42
C CYS A 60 -9.85 -6.96 9.20
N LEU A 61 -9.53 -5.77 8.72
CA LEU A 61 -8.63 -4.83 9.38
C LEU A 61 -9.35 -3.93 10.39
N GLU A 62 -10.68 -3.88 10.39
CA GLU A 62 -11.45 -3.01 11.29
C GLU A 62 -11.17 -3.29 12.78
N PRO A 63 -11.15 -4.56 13.26
CA PRO A 63 -10.94 -4.82 14.68
C PRO A 63 -9.54 -4.43 15.16
N VAL A 64 -8.50 -4.66 14.33
CA VAL A 64 -7.13 -4.30 14.69
C VAL A 64 -6.91 -2.80 14.62
N THR A 65 -7.46 -2.11 13.61
CA THR A 65 -7.34 -0.65 13.49
C THR A 65 -8.11 0.06 14.60
N ALA A 66 -9.26 -0.48 15.03
CA ALA A 66 -10.00 0.03 16.18
C ALA A 66 -9.21 -0.07 17.50
N GLU A 67 -8.48 -1.16 17.73
CA GLU A 67 -7.61 -1.27 18.90
C GLU A 67 -6.36 -0.39 18.76
N LEU A 68 -5.76 -0.33 17.57
CA LEU A 68 -4.58 0.49 17.34
C LEU A 68 -4.85 1.97 17.61
N ARG A 69 -6.02 2.50 17.22
CA ARG A 69 -6.43 3.88 17.53
C ARG A 69 -6.39 4.21 19.02
N LYS A 70 -6.59 3.23 19.91
CA LYS A 70 -6.56 3.44 21.36
C LYS A 70 -5.13 3.56 21.91
N CYS A 71 -4.13 3.08 21.16
CA CYS A 71 -2.71 3.12 21.53
C CYS A 71 -1.99 4.37 21.01
N LEU A 72 -2.63 5.09 20.09
CA LEU A 72 -2.05 6.17 19.32
C LEU A 72 -2.50 7.52 19.88
N ASP A 73 -1.58 8.47 19.90
CA ASP A 73 -1.92 9.85 20.20
C ASP A 73 -2.69 10.48 19.02
N PRO A 74 -3.44 11.59 19.19
CA PRO A 74 -4.35 12.10 18.16
C PRO A 74 -3.69 12.34 16.78
N GLU A 75 -2.46 12.84 16.75
CA GLU A 75 -1.69 13.03 15.50
C GLU A 75 -1.37 11.70 14.80
N GLU A 76 -1.10 10.65 15.58
CA GLU A 76 -0.81 9.31 15.06
C GLU A 76 -2.09 8.63 14.55
N VAL A 77 -3.25 8.92 15.16
CA VAL A 77 -4.57 8.47 14.68
C VAL A 77 -4.89 9.06 13.30
N GLU A 78 -4.59 10.34 13.07
CA GLU A 78 -4.79 10.97 11.74
C GLU A 78 -3.96 10.26 10.66
N VAL A 79 -2.71 9.89 10.96
CA VAL A 79 -1.85 9.13 10.04
C VAL A 79 -2.40 7.73 9.80
N LEU A 80 -2.87 7.05 10.85
CA LEU A 80 -3.50 5.73 10.71
C LEU A 80 -4.75 5.79 9.83
N ASP A 81 -5.60 6.79 9.99
CA ASP A 81 -6.80 6.96 9.17
C ASP A 81 -6.44 7.18 7.70
N VAL A 82 -5.37 7.94 7.42
CA VAL A 82 -4.84 8.09 6.06
C VAL A 82 -4.41 6.73 5.50
N ILE A 83 -3.67 5.92 6.25
CA ILE A 83 -3.23 4.58 5.83
C ILE A 83 -4.40 3.64 5.56
N VAL A 84 -5.37 3.59 6.45
CA VAL A 84 -6.55 2.71 6.30
C VAL A 84 -7.38 3.11 5.08
N ASN A 85 -7.53 4.42 4.83
CA ASN A 85 -8.29 4.92 3.69
C ASN A 85 -7.57 4.72 2.34
N MET A 86 -6.23 4.55 2.33
CA MET A 86 -5.48 4.24 1.11
C MET A 86 -5.75 2.83 0.57
N LEU A 87 -6.04 1.86 1.45
CA LEU A 87 -6.24 0.47 1.06
C LEU A 87 -7.36 0.27 0.02
N PRO A 88 -8.59 0.80 0.20
CA PRO A 88 -9.63 0.69 -0.81
C PRO A 88 -9.29 1.45 -2.10
N GLU A 89 -8.59 2.58 -2.03
CA GLU A 89 -8.16 3.32 -3.23
C GLU A 89 -7.13 2.52 -4.04
N GLY A 90 -6.15 1.91 -3.37
CA GLY A 90 -5.17 1.05 -4.01
C GLY A 90 -5.78 -0.20 -4.63
N LEU A 91 -6.74 -0.82 -3.93
CA LEU A 91 -7.46 -1.96 -4.48
C LEU A 91 -8.33 -1.55 -5.69
N ASN A 92 -9.01 -0.41 -5.64
CA ASN A 92 -9.77 0.12 -6.78
C ASN A 92 -8.86 0.33 -8.01
N LEU A 93 -7.65 0.87 -7.83
CA LEU A 93 -6.71 1.04 -8.94
C LEU A 93 -6.23 -0.32 -9.47
N ALA A 94 -5.84 -1.24 -8.58
CA ALA A 94 -5.44 -2.59 -8.93
C ALA A 94 -6.55 -3.35 -9.68
N CYS A 95 -7.81 -3.07 -9.38
CA CYS A 95 -8.98 -3.68 -10.01
C CYS A 95 -9.46 -2.97 -11.26
N LYS A 96 -9.05 -1.71 -11.47
CA LYS A 96 -9.50 -0.88 -12.59
C LYS A 96 -9.15 -1.54 -13.92
N ASP A 97 -10.10 -1.48 -14.86
CA ASP A 97 -9.97 -2.01 -16.22
C ASP A 97 -9.48 -3.47 -16.26
N ASN A 98 -9.93 -4.30 -15.32
CA ASN A 98 -9.49 -5.68 -15.12
C ASN A 98 -7.97 -5.79 -14.92
N GLY A 99 -7.45 -4.97 -14.00
CA GLY A 99 -6.05 -4.96 -13.61
C GLY A 99 -5.10 -4.52 -14.69
N GLN A 100 -5.55 -3.73 -15.67
CA GLN A 100 -4.75 -3.32 -16.82
C GLN A 100 -3.38 -2.74 -16.41
N ILE A 101 -3.29 -2.07 -15.26
CA ILE A 101 -2.04 -1.54 -14.70
C ILE A 101 -0.92 -2.59 -14.56
N PHE A 102 -1.27 -3.86 -14.39
CA PHE A 102 -0.33 -4.98 -14.26
C PHE A 102 0.05 -5.62 -15.60
N PHE A 103 -0.65 -5.30 -16.69
CA PHE A 103 -0.47 -5.98 -17.99
C PHE A 103 -0.09 -5.04 -19.15
N MET A 104 0.20 -3.77 -18.88
CA MET A 104 0.65 -2.84 -19.93
C MET A 104 2.08 -3.16 -20.41
N ASP A 105 2.17 -3.95 -21.48
CA ASP A 105 3.35 -4.35 -22.27
C ASP A 105 4.57 -4.88 -21.47
N ASP A 106 4.90 -6.13 -21.82
CA ASP A 106 6.10 -6.93 -21.57
C ASP A 106 6.23 -7.77 -20.28
N SER A 107 6.90 -8.91 -20.48
CA SER A 107 7.33 -9.99 -19.56
C SER A 107 8.01 -9.55 -18.25
N ASP A 108 8.12 -8.25 -18.03
CA ASP A 108 8.98 -7.61 -17.06
C ASP A 108 8.27 -7.36 -15.72
N PHE A 109 6.92 -7.38 -15.69
CA PHE A 109 6.13 -7.31 -14.44
C PHE A 109 6.49 -8.46 -13.48
N ASN A 110 6.55 -9.69 -13.99
CA ASN A 110 6.91 -10.87 -13.17
C ASN A 110 8.33 -10.75 -12.63
N GLU A 111 9.29 -10.28 -13.44
CA GLU A 111 10.66 -10.05 -12.98
C GLU A 111 10.73 -8.98 -11.86
N CYS A 112 9.90 -7.94 -11.97
CA CYS A 112 9.87 -6.88 -10.96
C CYS A 112 9.16 -7.33 -9.67
N SER A 113 8.08 -8.11 -9.79
CA SER A 113 7.34 -8.68 -8.66
C SER A 113 8.23 -9.55 -7.78
N ASP A 114 9.02 -10.46 -8.39
CA ASP A 114 9.95 -11.34 -7.68
C ASP A 114 11.02 -10.57 -6.89
N LYS A 115 11.39 -9.37 -7.35
CA LYS A 115 12.42 -8.53 -6.74
C LYS A 115 11.86 -7.44 -5.84
N PHE A 116 10.53 -7.28 -5.79
CA PHE A 116 9.88 -6.16 -5.13
C PHE A 116 10.22 -6.05 -3.64
N VAL A 117 10.22 -7.16 -2.90
CA VAL A 117 10.60 -7.18 -1.48
C VAL A 117 12.03 -6.68 -1.28
N GLY A 118 12.97 -7.10 -2.13
CA GLY A 118 14.35 -6.62 -2.08
C GLY A 118 14.47 -5.13 -2.44
N TYR A 119 13.60 -4.61 -3.31
CA TYR A 119 13.51 -3.17 -3.58
C TYR A 119 12.99 -2.39 -2.39
N VAL A 120 11.99 -2.92 -1.67
CA VAL A 120 11.50 -2.30 -0.42
C VAL A 120 12.61 -2.18 0.59
N GLU A 121 13.36 -3.25 0.87
CA GLU A 121 14.48 -3.23 1.80
C GLU A 121 15.56 -2.21 1.37
N LYS A 122 15.99 -2.28 0.10
CA LYS A 122 17.02 -1.38 -0.46
C LYS A 122 16.61 0.09 -0.42
N CYS A 123 15.34 0.40 -0.67
CA CYS A 123 14.87 1.77 -0.67
C CYS A 123 14.52 2.27 0.74
N ALA A 124 14.14 1.39 1.66
CA ALA A 124 13.97 1.72 3.07
C ALA A 124 15.30 2.15 3.73
N ASP A 125 16.45 1.66 3.27
CA ASP A 125 17.79 2.09 3.72
C ASP A 125 18.08 3.59 3.50
N LYS A 126 17.25 4.31 2.73
CA LYS A 126 17.33 5.78 2.62
C LYS A 126 16.82 6.49 3.87
N ILE A 127 15.97 5.84 4.66
CA ILE A 127 15.49 6.35 5.93
C ILE A 127 16.54 6.06 7.00
N SER A 128 17.04 7.10 7.65
CA SER A 128 17.96 6.91 8.76
C SER A 128 17.24 6.33 9.98
N ASN A 129 17.95 5.56 10.82
CA ASN A 129 17.42 5.07 12.10
C ASN A 129 16.84 6.17 13.00
N THR A 130 17.32 7.41 12.84
CA THR A 130 16.77 8.56 13.56
C THR A 130 15.40 8.95 13.01
N THR A 131 15.23 8.99 11.69
CA THR A 131 13.94 9.29 11.04
C THR A 131 12.92 8.19 11.27
N ASP A 132 13.34 6.92 11.23
CA ASP A 132 12.48 5.76 11.51
C ASP A 132 11.89 5.78 12.94
N ALA A 133 12.69 6.26 13.90
CA ALA A 133 12.25 6.42 15.29
C ALA A 133 11.41 7.69 15.55
N MET A 134 11.18 8.54 14.54
CA MET A 134 10.42 9.78 14.68
C MET A 134 8.97 9.62 14.21
N ASN A 135 8.06 10.29 14.91
CA ASN A 135 6.68 10.40 14.45
C ASN A 135 6.62 11.21 13.14
N LEU A 136 5.76 10.76 12.22
CA LEU A 136 5.59 11.40 10.90
C LEU A 136 5.23 12.90 11.02
N SER A 137 4.49 13.29 12.07
CA SER A 137 4.15 14.68 12.38
C SER A 137 5.36 15.54 12.77
N SER A 138 6.46 14.91 13.19
CA SER A 138 7.70 15.57 13.62
C SER A 138 8.74 15.71 12.50
N TYR A 139 8.41 15.33 11.27
CA TYR A 139 9.35 15.35 10.15
C TYR A 139 9.77 16.78 9.81
N GLY A 140 11.09 17.02 9.80
CA GLY A 140 11.70 18.26 9.34
C GLY A 140 12.28 18.12 7.92
N PRO A 141 12.99 19.15 7.43
CA PRO A 141 13.54 19.16 6.07
C PRO A 141 14.41 17.96 5.73
N LYS A 142 15.22 17.50 6.68
CA LYS A 142 16.07 16.32 6.50
C LYS A 142 15.24 15.04 6.31
N GLN A 143 14.23 14.84 7.17
CA GLN A 143 13.35 13.67 7.08
C GLN A 143 12.57 13.65 5.76
N CYS A 144 12.12 14.82 5.30
CA CYS A 144 11.42 14.94 4.03
C CYS A 144 12.32 14.72 2.81
N ASP A 145 13.61 15.08 2.90
CA ASP A 145 14.61 14.74 1.89
C ASP A 145 14.84 13.23 1.84
N GLU A 146 15.03 12.57 3.00
CA GLU A 146 15.13 11.10 3.09
C GLU A 146 13.89 10.42 2.50
N LEU A 147 12.68 10.92 2.80
CA LEU A 147 11.42 10.43 2.24
C LEU A 147 11.35 10.59 0.71
N SER A 148 11.86 11.71 0.17
CA SER A 148 11.94 11.93 -1.28
C SER A 148 12.89 10.95 -1.95
N GLN A 149 14.04 10.68 -1.32
CA GLN A 149 15.01 9.71 -1.80
C GLN A 149 14.47 8.28 -1.84
N VAL A 150 13.54 7.92 -0.93
CA VAL A 150 12.84 6.62 -1.00
C VAL A 150 12.05 6.52 -2.29
N ARG A 151 11.25 7.52 -2.64
CA ARG A 151 10.48 7.52 -3.89
C ARG A 151 11.39 7.45 -5.12
N GLU A 152 12.44 8.26 -5.16
CA GLU A 152 13.42 8.24 -6.26
C GLU A 152 14.08 6.87 -6.41
N CYS A 153 14.41 6.21 -5.29
CA CYS A 153 14.92 4.85 -5.29
C CYS A 153 13.92 3.87 -5.93
N PHE A 154 12.64 3.92 -5.52
CA PHE A 154 11.60 3.07 -6.12
C PHE A 154 11.43 3.34 -7.60
N GLU A 155 11.38 4.60 -8.01
CA GLU A 155 11.27 4.98 -9.43
C GLU A 155 12.44 4.40 -10.24
N GLN A 156 13.67 4.48 -9.72
CA GLN A 156 14.84 3.87 -10.35
C GLN A 156 14.72 2.35 -10.44
N GLN A 157 14.27 1.66 -9.38
CA GLN A 157 14.08 0.21 -9.43
C GLN A 157 13.00 -0.21 -10.43
N MET A 158 11.91 0.55 -10.53
CA MET A 158 10.83 0.30 -11.50
C MET A 158 11.31 0.50 -12.94
N VAL A 159 12.18 1.48 -13.19
CA VAL A 159 12.82 1.68 -14.51
C VAL A 159 13.81 0.55 -14.81
N GLU A 160 14.64 0.14 -13.84
CA GLU A 160 15.62 -0.93 -13.99
C GLU A 160 14.96 -2.29 -14.27
N CYS A 161 13.82 -2.56 -13.64
CA CYS A 161 13.01 -3.76 -13.90
C CYS A 161 12.06 -3.58 -15.10
N LYS A 162 12.20 -2.50 -15.88
CA LYS A 162 11.40 -2.17 -17.07
C LYS A 162 9.88 -2.10 -16.84
N ALA A 163 9.45 -1.86 -15.61
CA ALA A 163 8.05 -1.66 -15.24
C ALA A 163 7.82 -0.25 -14.68
N PRO A 164 8.21 0.84 -15.39
CA PRO A 164 8.20 2.20 -14.82
C PRO A 164 6.80 2.66 -14.38
N LYS A 165 5.72 2.12 -14.98
CA LYS A 165 4.33 2.42 -14.60
C LYS A 165 3.98 1.95 -13.19
N LEU A 166 4.68 0.96 -12.63
CA LEU A 166 4.44 0.50 -11.26
C LEU A 166 4.75 1.57 -10.20
N ILE A 167 5.49 2.63 -10.57
CA ILE A 167 5.65 3.78 -9.67
C ILE A 167 4.32 4.46 -9.36
N GLU A 168 3.31 4.35 -10.22
CA GLU A 168 1.97 4.88 -9.98
C GLU A 168 1.29 4.17 -8.80
N ILE A 169 1.52 2.86 -8.65
CA ILE A 169 1.01 2.09 -7.50
C ILE A 169 1.71 2.52 -6.22
N PHE A 170 3.04 2.66 -6.25
CA PHE A 170 3.80 3.17 -5.11
C PHE A 170 3.31 4.58 -4.71
N ASP A 171 3.06 5.43 -5.70
CA ASP A 171 2.59 6.81 -5.49
C ASP A 171 1.23 6.89 -4.78
N LEU A 172 0.35 5.89 -4.93
CA LEU A 172 -0.89 5.81 -4.17
C LEU A 172 -0.67 5.79 -2.66
N PHE A 173 0.39 5.10 -2.21
CA PHE A 173 0.74 4.99 -0.80
C PHE A 173 1.63 6.14 -0.34
N TYR A 174 2.57 6.54 -1.20
CA TYR A 174 3.51 7.61 -0.89
C TYR A 174 2.86 8.98 -0.74
N ARG A 175 1.94 9.35 -1.64
CA ARG A 175 1.37 10.71 -1.68
C ARG A 175 0.56 11.04 -0.44
N PRO A 176 -0.34 10.18 0.07
CA PRO A 176 -1.12 10.51 1.24
C PRO A 176 -0.23 10.58 2.50
N LEU A 177 0.82 9.76 2.61
CA LEU A 177 1.84 9.90 3.66
C LEU A 177 2.53 11.26 3.61
N VAL A 178 2.97 11.71 2.42
CA VAL A 178 3.54 13.05 2.26
C VAL A 178 2.54 14.13 2.66
N LYS A 179 1.27 14.03 2.21
CA LYS A 179 0.21 15.00 2.52
C LYS A 179 -0.17 15.05 4.00
N ALA A 180 -0.07 13.92 4.70
CA ALA A 180 -0.34 13.80 6.13
C ALA A 180 0.82 14.28 7.02
N SER A 181 1.98 14.57 6.43
CA SER A 181 3.17 15.01 7.15
C SER A 181 3.49 16.50 6.88
N PRO A 182 4.42 17.11 7.64
CA PRO A 182 4.98 18.41 7.28
C PRO A 182 5.65 18.45 5.90
N CYS A 183 6.01 17.29 5.33
CA CYS A 183 6.70 17.18 4.04
C CYS A 183 5.85 17.64 2.86
N LYS A 184 4.52 17.76 3.00
CA LYS A 184 3.63 18.32 1.97
C LYS A 184 4.06 19.71 1.46
N ASN A 185 4.79 20.48 2.29
CA ASN A 185 5.27 21.81 1.95
C ASN A 185 6.68 21.82 1.34
N LEU A 186 7.38 20.68 1.37
CA LEU A 186 8.79 20.54 1.00
C LEU A 186 9.00 19.62 -0.20
N ILE A 187 8.09 18.66 -0.41
CA ILE A 187 8.13 17.71 -1.51
C ILE A 187 7.13 18.17 -2.57
N THR A 188 7.61 18.36 -3.79
CA THR A 188 6.73 18.65 -4.93
C THR A 188 6.17 17.33 -5.44
N LEU A 189 4.86 17.11 -5.25
CA LEU A 189 4.16 15.97 -5.82
C LEU A 189 3.72 16.33 -7.24
N THR A 190 4.31 15.70 -8.26
CA THR A 190 3.81 15.79 -9.66
C THR A 190 2.38 15.26 -9.70
N GLU A 191 1.43 15.85 -10.43
CA GLU A 191 0.06 15.28 -10.49
C GLU A 191 0.10 13.83 -11.02
N LEU A 192 -0.70 12.93 -10.42
CA LEU A 192 -0.95 11.63 -11.05
C LEU A 192 -1.60 11.91 -12.41
N PRO A 193 -1.35 11.08 -13.45
CA PRO A 193 -2.17 11.12 -14.65
C PRO A 193 -3.64 11.12 -14.21
N GLU A 194 -4.44 12.07 -14.71
CA GLU A 194 -5.86 12.11 -14.37
C GLU A 194 -6.45 10.73 -14.67
N ILE A 195 -6.88 10.03 -13.63
CA ILE A 195 -7.74 8.87 -13.76
C ILE A 195 -9.05 9.46 -14.27
N GLU A 196 -9.25 9.51 -15.59
CA GLU A 196 -10.50 9.99 -16.16
C GLU A 196 -11.64 9.21 -15.49
N SER A 197 -12.39 9.93 -14.66
CA SER A 197 -13.65 9.51 -14.05
C SER A 197 -14.71 9.53 -15.13
N ASN A 198 -14.59 8.63 -16.10
CA ASN A 198 -15.65 8.44 -17.08
C ASN A 198 -16.61 7.39 -16.53
N ALA A 199 -17.53 7.91 -15.71
CA ALA A 199 -18.95 7.57 -15.65
C ALA A 199 -19.40 6.11 -15.87
N ILE A 200 -20.02 5.60 -14.78
CA ILE A 200 -21.04 4.54 -14.67
C ILE A 200 -20.52 3.09 -14.63
#